data_AF-F8P0G2-F1
#
_entry.id   AF-F8P0G2-F1
#
_cell.length_a   1.000
_cell.length_b   1.000
_cell.length_c   1.000
_cell.angle_alpha   90.00
_cell.angle_beta   90.00
_cell.angle_gamma   90.00
#
_symmetry.space_group_name_H-M   'P 1'
#
loop_
_entity.id
_entity.type
_entity.pdbx_description
1 polymer ?
#
loop_
_entity_poly.entity_id
_entity_poly.type
_entity_poly.pdbx_seq_one_letter_code
_entity_poly.pdbx_strand_id
1 'polypeptide(L)'
;MSSTASTFSVPKLAKDGSNWVTYKSRVAVAVGARGLTRHLSGTARKPDPLEYTRDSNGIATKTDGTTLKEEDIETYETKLDEYTQKECLVIQQLFSTVHDETLIQIQDKSSAATIWLTICHMDWN
;
A
#
# COMPACT_ATOMS: atom_id res chain seq x y z
N MET A 1 -26.00 -19.90 14.37
CA MET A 1 -25.11 -20.64 13.46
C MET A 1 -23.84 -19.81 13.29
N SER A 2 -22.72 -20.26 13.85
CA SER A 2 -21.45 -19.56 13.74
C SER A 2 -20.92 -19.76 12.33
N SER A 3 -20.94 -18.73 11.50
CA SER A 3 -20.25 -18.77 10.22
C SER A 3 -18.75 -18.69 10.49
N THR A 4 -18.06 -19.82 10.50
CA THR A 4 -16.62 -19.83 10.29
C THR A 4 -16.39 -19.42 8.85
N ALA A 5 -16.42 -18.12 8.60
CA ALA A 5 -15.77 -17.56 7.43
C ALA A 5 -14.29 -17.94 7.61
N SER A 6 -13.88 -19.02 6.96
CA SER A 6 -12.49 -19.35 6.78
C SER A 6 -11.89 -18.17 6.02
N THR A 7 -11.36 -17.20 6.78
CA THR A 7 -10.55 -16.13 6.23
C THR A 7 -9.51 -16.82 5.38
N PHE A 8 -9.43 -16.46 4.09
CA PHE A 8 -8.36 -16.91 3.21
C PHE A 8 -7.05 -16.37 3.78
N SER A 9 -6.47 -17.09 4.75
CA SER A 9 -5.28 -16.65 5.44
C SER A 9 -4.09 -16.90 4.53
N VAL A 10 -3.29 -15.85 4.38
CA VAL A 10 -2.00 -15.96 3.73
C VAL A 10 -1.07 -16.64 4.75
N PRO A 11 -0.52 -17.83 4.44
CA PRO A 11 0.43 -18.49 5.33
C PRO A 11 1.69 -17.65 5.45
N LYS A 12 2.45 -17.84 6.53
CA LYS A 12 3.79 -17.26 6.61
C LYS A 12 4.67 -17.87 5.50
N LEU A 13 5.37 -17.04 4.73
CA LEU A 13 6.35 -17.48 3.74
C LEU A 13 7.43 -18.26 4.46
N ALA A 14 7.72 -19.50 4.04
CA ALA A 14 8.73 -20.34 4.68
C ALA A 14 10.14 -19.76 4.43
N LYS A 15 11.03 -19.91 5.42
CA LYS A 15 12.42 -19.41 5.32
C LYS A 15 13.18 -19.96 4.11
N ASP A 16 12.91 -21.22 3.75
CA ASP A 16 13.53 -21.91 2.61
C ASP A 16 12.82 -21.66 1.28
N GLY A 17 11.71 -20.91 1.28
CA GLY A 17 10.90 -20.66 0.09
C GLY A 17 10.03 -21.84 -0.36
N SER A 18 9.99 -22.96 0.37
CA SER A 18 9.30 -24.19 -0.03
C SER A 18 7.80 -24.01 -0.32
N ASN A 19 7.16 -22.99 0.26
CA ASN A 19 5.76 -22.65 0.02
C ASN A 19 5.56 -21.42 -0.91
N TRP A 20 6.60 -20.95 -1.60
CA TRP A 20 6.60 -19.70 -2.37
C TRP A 20 5.44 -19.60 -3.37
N VAL A 21 5.21 -20.63 -4.20
CA VAL A 21 4.13 -20.62 -5.21
C VAL A 21 2.75 -20.45 -4.55
N THR A 22 2.54 -21.12 -3.42
CA THR A 22 1.29 -21.03 -2.65
C THR A 22 1.15 -19.68 -1.96
N TYR A 23 2.23 -19.19 -1.32
CA TYR A 23 2.29 -17.88 -0.69
C TYR A 23 1.94 -16.78 -1.70
N LYS A 24 2.61 -16.79 -2.86
CA LYS A 24 2.43 -15.81 -3.91
C LYS A 24 0.97 -15.71 -4.37
N SER A 25 0.38 -16.87 -4.64
CA SER A 25 -1.02 -16.98 -5.07
C SER A 25 -1.99 -16.46 -4.01
N ARG A 26 -1.75 -16.78 -2.73
CA ARG A 26 -2.62 -16.34 -1.63
C ARG A 26 -2.52 -14.85 -1.35
N VAL A 27 -1.33 -14.25 -1.41
CA VAL A 27 -1.18 -12.78 -1.29
C VAL A 27 -1.98 -12.09 -2.39
N ALA A 28 -1.82 -12.52 -3.65
CA ALA A 28 -2.53 -11.92 -4.78
C ALA A 28 -4.06 -11.98 -4.61
N VAL A 29 -4.59 -13.13 -4.19
CA VAL A 29 -6.03 -13.31 -3.92
C VAL A 29 -6.48 -12.47 -2.72
N ALA A 30 -5.73 -12.47 -1.61
CA ALA A 30 -6.09 -11.72 -0.41
C ALA A 30 -6.12 -10.20 -0.64
N VAL A 31 -5.12 -9.68 -1.35
CA VAL A 31 -5.07 -8.27 -1.76
C VAL A 31 -6.19 -7.96 -2.78
N GLY A 32 -6.41 -8.86 -3.74
CA GLY A 32 -7.45 -8.70 -4.76
C GLY A 32 -8.87 -8.69 -4.18
N ALA A 33 -9.15 -9.55 -3.20
CA ALA A 33 -10.41 -9.59 -2.48
C ALA A 33 -10.72 -8.28 -1.73
N ARG A 34 -9.70 -7.48 -1.44
CA ARG A 34 -9.81 -6.15 -0.81
C ARG A 34 -9.83 -5.00 -1.82
N GLY A 35 -9.77 -5.30 -3.12
CA GLY A 35 -9.72 -4.29 -4.18
C GLY A 35 -8.37 -3.56 -4.29
N LEU A 36 -7.31 -4.09 -3.69
CA LEU A 36 -6.01 -3.41 -3.55
C LEU A 36 -4.97 -3.83 -4.61
N THR A 37 -5.37 -4.57 -5.66
CA THR A 37 -4.46 -5.11 -6.68
C THR A 37 -3.56 -4.05 -7.33
N ARG A 38 -4.08 -2.82 -7.51
CA ARG A 38 -3.31 -1.71 -8.09
C ARG A 38 -2.14 -1.27 -7.20
N HIS A 39 -2.28 -1.34 -5.88
CA HIS A 39 -1.19 -1.03 -4.95
C HIS A 39 -0.11 -2.11 -5.00
N LEU A 40 -0.50 -3.39 -5.04
CA LEU A 40 0.45 -4.50 -5.16
C LEU A 40 1.20 -4.54 -6.50
N SER A 41 0.56 -4.12 -7.59
CA SER A 41 1.16 -4.04 -8.93
C SER A 41 1.83 -2.71 -9.26
N GLY A 42 1.74 -1.72 -8.37
CA GLY A 42 2.34 -0.39 -8.57
C GLY A 42 1.60 0.49 -9.58
N THR A 43 0.37 0.13 -9.95
CA THR A 43 -0.47 0.92 -10.87
C THR A 43 -1.51 1.79 -10.14
N ALA A 44 -1.47 1.84 -8.82
CA ALA A 44 -2.30 2.75 -8.04
C ALA A 44 -1.86 4.20 -8.32
N ARG A 45 -2.82 5.09 -8.55
CA ARG A 45 -2.52 6.50 -8.82
C ARG A 45 -2.50 7.26 -7.50
N LYS A 46 -1.32 7.72 -7.11
CA LYS A 46 -1.17 8.71 -6.04
C LYS A 46 -1.74 10.04 -6.53
N PRO A 47 -2.48 10.80 -5.70
CA PRO A 47 -2.89 12.15 -6.04
C PRO A 47 -1.68 13.03 -6.36
N ASP A 48 -1.81 13.87 -7.39
CA ASP A 48 -0.78 14.84 -7.75
C ASP A 48 -0.60 15.84 -6.61
N PRO A 49 0.64 16.15 -6.19
CA PRO A 49 0.87 17.06 -5.07
C PRO A 49 0.16 18.40 -5.24
N LEU A 50 -0.64 18.77 -4.24
CA LEU A 50 -1.25 20.09 -4.19
C LEU A 50 -0.30 21.07 -3.50
N GLU A 51 0.43 21.85 -4.29
CA GLU A 51 1.32 22.89 -3.79
C GLU A 51 0.59 24.22 -3.60
N TYR A 52 0.61 24.74 -2.37
CA TYR A 52 0.01 26.03 -2.03
C TYR A 52 0.66 26.62 -0.77
N THR A 53 0.47 27.92 -0.57
CA THR A 53 0.83 28.63 0.66
C THR A 53 -0.41 29.23 1.30
N ARG A 54 -0.44 29.33 2.63
CA ARG A 54 -1.47 30.09 3.36
C ARG A 54 -0.91 31.42 3.84
N ASP A 55 -1.65 32.49 3.61
CA ASP A 55 -1.32 33.81 4.16
C ASP A 55 -1.73 33.94 5.65
N SER A 56 -1.52 35.11 6.24
CA SER A 56 -1.88 35.40 7.63
C SER A 56 -3.40 35.35 7.90
N ASN A 57 -4.22 35.42 6.85
CA ASN A 57 -5.68 35.35 6.94
C ASN A 57 -6.19 33.92 6.67
N GLY A 58 -5.30 32.96 6.45
CA GLY A 58 -5.62 31.56 6.16
C GLY A 58 -5.98 31.27 4.71
N ILE A 59 -5.83 32.24 3.80
CA ILE A 59 -6.17 32.09 2.38
C ILE A 59 -5.11 31.25 1.70
N ALA A 60 -5.51 30.11 1.17
CA ALA A 60 -4.66 29.22 0.40
C ALA A 60 -4.52 29.69 -1.05
N THR A 61 -3.30 29.90 -1.51
CA THR A 61 -3.02 30.35 -2.88
C THR A 61 -1.92 29.52 -3.51
N LYS A 62 -2.10 29.15 -4.78
CA LYS A 62 -1.09 28.48 -5.61
C LYS A 62 -0.03 29.48 -6.08
N THR A 63 1.09 28.96 -6.59
CA THR A 63 2.17 29.76 -7.18
C THR A 63 1.72 30.63 -8.35
N ASP A 64 0.68 30.23 -9.09
CA ASP A 64 0.10 31.00 -10.20
C ASP A 64 -0.88 32.10 -9.76
N GLY A 65 -1.07 32.29 -8.45
CA GLY A 65 -1.99 33.27 -7.88
C GLY A 65 -3.43 32.78 -7.75
N THR A 66 -3.74 31.54 -8.15
CA THR A 66 -5.08 30.97 -7.98
C THR A 66 -5.36 30.69 -6.51
N THR A 67 -6.41 31.33 -5.98
CA THR A 67 -6.93 31.00 -4.64
C THR A 67 -7.60 29.63 -4.65
N LEU A 68 -7.21 28.78 -3.72
CA LEU A 68 -7.82 27.49 -3.47
C LEU A 68 -8.96 27.65 -2.46
N LYS A 69 -10.04 26.92 -2.69
CA LYS A 69 -11.07 26.76 -1.69
C LYS A 69 -10.67 25.68 -0.70
N GLU A 70 -11.13 25.81 0.54
CA GLU A 70 -10.89 24.79 1.57
C GLU A 70 -11.47 23.42 1.17
N GLU A 71 -12.61 23.40 0.47
CA GLU A 71 -13.22 22.17 -0.05
C GLU A 71 -12.33 21.41 -1.04
N ASP A 72 -11.52 22.12 -1.84
CA ASP A 72 -10.60 21.51 -2.81
C ASP A 72 -9.38 20.92 -2.09
N ILE A 73 -8.90 21.58 -1.04
CA ILE A 73 -7.79 21.12 -0.19
C ILE A 73 -8.20 19.86 0.56
N GLU A 74 -9.33 19.89 1.25
CA GLU A 74 -9.89 18.75 1.98
C GLU A 74 -10.11 17.55 1.05
N THR A 75 -10.61 17.80 -0.17
CA THR A 75 -10.79 16.76 -1.19
C THR A 75 -9.46 16.13 -1.60
N TYR A 76 -8.40 16.92 -1.75
CA TYR A 76 -7.06 16.41 -2.05
C TYR A 76 -6.48 15.60 -0.89
N GLU A 77 -6.56 16.13 0.34
CA GLU A 77 -6.04 15.48 1.54
C GLU A 77 -6.74 14.14 1.81
N THR A 78 -8.07 14.11 1.71
CA THR A 78 -8.86 12.87 1.81
C THR A 78 -8.39 11.81 0.81
N LYS A 79 -8.17 12.20 -0.46
CA LYS A 79 -7.67 11.26 -1.49
C LYS A 79 -6.26 10.76 -1.19
N LEU A 80 -5.40 11.62 -0.64
CA LEU A 80 -4.04 11.27 -0.28
C LEU A 80 -4.01 10.30 0.91
N ASP A 81 -4.85 10.55 1.92
CA ASP A 81 -5.02 9.69 3.07
C ASP A 81 -5.58 8.33 2.67
N GLU A 82 -6.60 8.29 1.82
CA GLU A 82 -7.12 7.03 1.28
C GLU A 82 -6.06 6.24 0.51
N TYR A 83 -5.28 6.91 -0.34
CA TYR A 83 -4.18 6.25 -1.07
C TYR A 83 -3.17 5.67 -0.09
N THR A 84 -2.74 6.46 0.90
CA THR A 84 -1.73 6.07 1.90
C THR A 84 -2.23 4.93 2.78
N GLN A 85 -3.48 4.98 3.22
CA GLN A 85 -4.11 3.91 3.98
C GLN A 85 -4.12 2.60 3.19
N LYS A 86 -4.55 2.64 1.93
CA LYS A 86 -4.59 1.46 1.04
C LYS A 86 -3.20 0.89 0.78
N GLU A 87 -2.18 1.75 0.63
CA GLU A 87 -0.78 1.34 0.53
C GLU A 87 -0.33 0.59 1.80
N CYS A 88 -0.55 1.19 2.97
CA CYS A 88 -0.22 0.60 4.28
C CYS A 88 -0.92 -0.74 4.51
N LEU A 89 -2.16 -0.92 4.06
CA LEU A 89 -2.89 -2.18 4.20
C LEU A 89 -2.23 -3.33 3.42
N VAL A 90 -1.64 -3.05 2.24
CA VAL A 90 -0.88 -4.05 1.48
C VAL A 90 0.47 -4.32 2.14
N ILE A 91 1.17 -3.28 2.58
CA ILE A 91 2.45 -3.42 3.30
C ILE A 91 2.26 -4.26 4.56
N GLN A 92 1.22 -4.00 5.35
CA GLN A 92 0.87 -4.77 6.54
C GLN A 92 0.61 -6.25 6.20
N GLN A 93 -0.10 -6.54 5.11
CA GLN A 93 -0.35 -7.91 4.66
C GLN A 93 0.95 -8.64 4.31
N LEU A 94 1.91 -7.95 3.68
CA LEU A 94 3.22 -8.51 3.34
C LEU A 94 4.06 -8.72 4.60
N PHE A 95 4.22 -7.68 5.44
CA PHE A 95 5.06 -7.73 6.64
C PHE A 95 4.57 -8.75 7.67
N SER A 96 3.25 -8.92 7.83
CA SER A 96 2.69 -9.90 8.76
C SER A 96 2.88 -11.36 8.32
N THR A 97 3.26 -11.59 7.06
CA THR A 97 3.31 -12.93 6.47
C THR A 97 4.70 -13.32 5.94
N VAL A 98 5.72 -12.49 6.14
CA VAL A 98 7.12 -12.85 5.87
C VAL A 98 7.88 -13.11 7.18
N HIS A 99 9.02 -13.79 7.10
CA HIS A 99 9.94 -13.92 8.24
C HIS A 99 10.72 -12.62 8.48
N ASP A 100 11.21 -12.44 9.70
CA ASP A 100 11.92 -11.22 10.13
C ASP A 100 13.17 -10.96 9.28
N GLU A 101 13.89 -11.99 8.85
CA GLU A 101 15.03 -11.86 7.92
C GLU A 101 14.62 -11.25 6.58
N THR A 102 13.49 -11.68 6.02
CA THR A 102 12.90 -11.09 4.82
C THR A 102 12.43 -9.67 5.09
N LEU A 103 11.80 -9.42 6.25
CA LEU A 103 11.34 -8.10 6.66
C LEU A 103 12.50 -7.09 6.71
N ILE A 104 13.64 -7.49 7.28
CA ILE A 104 14.85 -6.66 7.37
C ILE A 104 15.31 -6.20 5.97
N GLN A 105 15.15 -7.04 4.94
CA GLN A 105 15.57 -6.72 3.56
C GLN A 105 14.60 -5.79 2.82
N ILE A 106 13.32 -5.74 3.24
CA ILE A 106 12.25 -5.02 2.52
C ILE A 106 11.72 -3.79 3.28
N GLN A 107 12.04 -3.62 4.56
CA GLN A 107 11.45 -2.58 5.42
C GLN A 107 11.77 -1.14 5.00
N ASP A 108 12.85 -0.94 4.26
CA ASP A 108 13.31 0.37 3.77
C ASP A 108 12.70 0.75 2.41
N LYS A 109 11.91 -0.14 1.80
CA LYS A 109 11.32 0.07 0.48
C LYS A 109 10.11 0.99 0.57
N SER A 110 10.01 1.90 -0.40
CA SER A 110 9.09 3.06 -0.34
C SER A 110 7.65 2.78 -0.78
N SER A 111 7.34 1.59 -1.30
CA SER A 111 5.99 1.24 -1.77
C SER A 111 5.67 -0.24 -1.61
N ALA A 112 4.38 -0.56 -1.53
CA ALA A 112 3.88 -1.94 -1.49
C ALA A 112 4.33 -2.74 -2.73
N ALA A 113 4.32 -2.09 -3.89
CA ALA A 113 4.76 -2.69 -5.15
C ALA A 113 6.25 -3.02 -5.16
N THR A 114 7.10 -2.10 -4.69
CA THR A 114 8.55 -2.33 -4.59
C THR A 114 8.85 -3.46 -3.61
N ILE A 115 8.16 -3.49 -2.47
CA ILE A 115 8.26 -4.59 -1.50
C ILE A 115 7.88 -5.92 -2.16
N TRP A 116 6.72 -5.96 -2.82
CA TRP A 116 6.23 -7.16 -3.49
C TRP A 116 7.16 -7.68 -4.59
N LEU A 117 7.68 -6.78 -5.43
CA LEU A 117 8.66 -7.11 -6.46
C LEU A 117 9.97 -7.64 -5.86
N THR A 118 10.42 -7.03 -4.76
CA THR A 118 11.63 -7.50 -4.05
C THR A 118 11.44 -8.93 -3.57
N ILE A 119 10.31 -9.24 -2.92
CA ILE A 119 9.98 -10.60 -2.49
C ILE A 119 9.90 -11.55 -3.70
N CYS A 120 9.33 -11.12 -4.83
CA CYS A 120 9.22 -11.94 -6.04
C CYS A 120 10.54 -12.29 -6.70
N HIS A 121 11.59 -11.48 -6.50
CA HIS A 121 12.92 -11.67 -7.09
C HIS A 121 13.92 -12.30 -6.12
N MET A 122 13.50 -12.66 -4.90
CA MET A 122 14.32 -13.47 -4.01
C MET A 122 14.44 -14.90 -4.55
N ASP A 123 15.61 -15.50 -4.35
CA ASP A 123 15.87 -16.89 -4.74
C ASP A 123 15.16 -17.84 -3.77
N TRP A 124 13.97 -18.30 -4.17
CA TRP A 124 13.21 -19.33 -3.47
C TRP A 124 13.48 -20.68 -4.15
N ASN A 125 13.98 -21.66 -3.39
CA ASN A 125 14.32 -22.99 -3.89
C ASN A 125 13.08 -23.82 -4.28
#